data_AF-A0A2Z4K2P3-F1
#
_entry.id   AF-A0A2Z4K2P3-F1
#
_cell.length_a   1.000
_cell.length_b   1.000
_cell.length_c   1.000
_cell.angle_alpha   90.00
_cell.angle_beta   90.00
_cell.angle_gamma   90.00
#
_symmetry.space_group_name_H-M   'P 1'
#
loop_
_entity.id
_entity.type
_entity.pdbx_description
1 polymer ?
#
loop_
_entity_poly.entity_id
_entity_poly.type
_entity_poly.pdbx_seq_one_letter_code
_entity_poly.pdbx_strand_id
1 'polypeptide(L)'
;MFARSLFAKSAGAAALLAASIAPVAASAQVVEGARGSFQPSYHLVQLSVALAGMSAEAFEARTKEIASCADAIDLARDIDAEITRNRHVPQERLPGAVQDVLRDLPTGQASPIFSNDGETMRVLVICNKAN
;
A
#
# COMPACT_ATOMS: atom_id res chain seq x y z
N MET A 1 0.72 20.55 76.47
CA MET A 1 1.16 20.48 75.05
C MET A 1 2.43 21.33 74.93
N PHE A 2 3.55 20.66 74.68
CA PHE A 2 4.94 21.11 74.74
C PHE A 2 5.29 21.98 73.50
N ALA A 3 5.87 23.17 73.61
CA ALA A 3 7.27 23.54 73.88
C ALA A 3 8.24 23.38 72.68
N ARG A 4 9.04 24.44 72.45
CA ARG A 4 10.46 24.53 72.02
C ARG A 4 10.69 25.43 70.79
N SER A 5 11.25 26.63 70.95
CA SER A 5 12.68 26.99 71.15
C SER A 5 13.47 27.11 69.84
N LEU A 6 13.82 28.37 69.54
CA LEU A 6 15.01 28.91 68.85
C LEU A 6 16.11 27.91 68.44
N PHE A 7 16.62 28.01 67.21
CA PHE A 7 18.07 27.97 66.97
C PHE A 7 18.46 28.75 65.72
N ALA A 8 19.49 29.57 65.88
CA ALA A 8 20.01 30.52 64.92
C ALA A 8 21.21 29.96 64.14
N LYS A 9 21.46 30.56 62.96
CA LYS A 9 22.76 30.83 62.30
C LYS A 9 23.84 29.74 62.26
N SER A 10 24.23 29.35 61.05
CA SER A 10 25.63 29.37 60.56
C SER A 10 25.63 29.11 59.03
N ALA A 11 26.17 30.03 58.23
CA ALA A 11 27.48 29.97 57.58
C ALA A 11 27.53 28.89 56.47
N GLY A 12 27.98 29.13 55.25
CA GLY A 12 28.71 30.23 54.64
C GLY A 12 29.05 29.78 53.21
N ALA A 13 29.38 30.76 52.38
CA ALA A 13 29.62 30.71 50.94
C ALA A 13 30.49 29.55 50.41
N ALA A 14 30.16 29.09 49.19
CA ALA A 14 31.10 29.08 48.06
C ALA A 14 30.33 28.93 46.73
N ALA A 15 30.43 29.96 45.90
CA ALA A 15 29.93 30.00 44.54
C ALA A 15 30.85 29.22 43.59
N LEU A 16 30.27 28.43 42.69
CA LEU A 16 30.89 28.08 41.40
C LEU A 16 29.81 28.05 40.30
N LEU A 17 29.72 29.21 39.63
CA LEU A 17 29.70 29.40 38.18
C LEU A 17 28.90 28.42 37.29
N ALA A 18 27.86 29.02 36.68
CA ALA A 18 27.57 29.03 35.24
C ALA A 18 27.32 27.69 34.51
N ALA A 19 26.07 27.49 34.09
CA ALA A 19 25.65 27.74 32.69
C ALA A 19 24.22 27.24 32.50
N SER A 20 23.29 28.17 32.32
CA SER A 20 21.94 27.91 31.85
C SER A 20 21.98 27.50 30.38
N ILE A 21 21.74 26.23 30.09
CA ILE A 21 21.37 25.78 28.75
C ILE A 21 20.26 24.74 28.92
N ALA A 22 19.01 25.19 28.77
CA ALA A 22 17.89 24.31 28.51
C ALA A 22 17.96 23.85 27.04
N PRO A 23 17.79 22.56 26.75
CA PRO A 23 17.26 22.16 25.45
C PRO A 23 15.73 22.10 25.55
N VAL A 24 15.08 23.07 24.90
CA VAL A 24 13.83 22.83 24.19
C VAL A 24 14.17 21.86 23.04
N ALA A 25 13.68 20.63 23.12
CA ALA A 25 13.57 19.71 21.98
C ALA A 25 12.45 18.72 22.33
N ALA A 26 11.23 19.06 21.94
CA ALA A 26 10.63 18.60 20.69
C ALA A 26 9.98 17.23 20.87
N SER A 27 8.65 17.23 20.77
CA SER A 27 7.79 16.06 20.69
C SER A 27 8.18 15.18 19.49
N ALA A 28 9.17 14.31 19.65
CA ALA A 28 9.34 13.18 18.75
C ALA A 28 8.55 12.01 19.32
N GLN A 29 7.24 12.09 19.11
CA GLN A 29 6.32 10.96 19.01
C GLN A 29 7.02 9.71 18.48
N VAL A 30 7.51 8.84 19.37
CA VAL A 30 7.75 7.45 19.01
C VAL A 30 6.40 6.78 19.13
N VAL A 31 5.59 6.94 18.08
CA VAL A 31 4.53 5.97 17.77
C VAL A 31 5.27 4.70 17.38
N GLU A 32 5.48 3.86 18.36
CA GLU A 32 6.01 2.52 18.24
C GLU A 32 4.93 1.66 17.58
N GLY A 33 4.78 1.81 16.26
CA GLY A 33 3.68 1.21 15.50
C GLY A 33 3.79 1.26 13.98
N ALA A 34 4.94 1.65 13.42
CA ALA A 34 5.16 1.54 11.97
C ALA A 34 6.62 1.15 11.68
N ARG A 35 6.96 -0.12 11.94
CA ARG A 35 7.80 -0.80 10.95
C ARG A 35 6.97 -0.74 9.67
N GLY A 36 7.26 0.22 8.80
CA GLY A 36 6.52 0.42 7.56
C GLY A 36 6.40 -0.94 6.89
N SER A 37 5.20 -1.50 6.91
CA SER A 37 4.89 -2.72 6.19
C SER A 37 5.16 -2.35 4.75
N PHE A 38 6.24 -2.89 4.23
CA PHE A 38 6.64 -2.75 2.84
C PHE A 38 5.64 -3.56 2.04
N GLN A 39 4.50 -2.93 1.79
CA GLN A 39 3.41 -3.56 1.09
C GLN A 39 3.70 -3.47 -0.40
N PRO A 40 3.52 -4.56 -1.14
CA PRO A 40 3.78 -4.55 -2.57
C PRO A 40 2.83 -3.56 -3.25
N SER A 41 3.39 -2.75 -4.14
CA SER A 41 2.64 -1.98 -5.11
C SER A 41 2.72 -2.65 -6.48
N TYR A 42 1.63 -2.65 -7.22
CA TYR A 42 1.54 -3.33 -8.50
C TYR A 42 1.49 -2.34 -9.66
N HIS A 43 2.16 -2.70 -10.75
CA HIS A 43 1.90 -2.12 -12.07
C HIS A 43 0.95 -3.07 -12.79
N LEU A 44 -0.28 -2.60 -13.01
CA LEU A 44 -1.36 -3.38 -13.56
C LEU A 44 -1.77 -2.86 -14.93
N VAL A 45 -2.11 -3.80 -15.81
CA VAL A 45 -2.93 -3.55 -16.98
C VAL A 45 -4.26 -4.24 -16.74
N GLN A 46 -5.35 -3.50 -16.90
CA GLN A 46 -6.71 -4.02 -16.86
C GLN A 46 -7.27 -4.05 -18.27
N LEU A 47 -7.82 -5.20 -18.65
CA LEU A 47 -8.65 -5.36 -19.84
C LEU A 47 -10.10 -5.31 -19.40
N SER A 48 -10.96 -4.64 -20.15
CA SER A 48 -12.40 -4.60 -19.88
C SER A 48 -13.20 -4.78 -21.17
N VAL A 49 -14.15 -5.72 -21.15
CA VAL A 49 -15.02 -6.06 -22.29
C VAL A 49 -16.46 -6.15 -21.79
N ALA A 50 -17.39 -5.59 -22.55
CA ALA A 50 -18.82 -5.73 -22.26
C ALA A 50 -19.29 -7.17 -22.54
N LEU A 51 -20.12 -7.73 -21.66
CA LEU A 51 -20.74 -9.05 -21.83
C LEU A 51 -21.59 -9.15 -23.11
N ALA A 52 -22.08 -8.02 -23.61
CA ALA A 52 -22.78 -7.96 -24.88
C ALA A 52 -21.88 -8.21 -26.11
N GLY A 53 -20.56 -7.95 -25.99
CA GLY A 53 -19.59 -8.06 -27.08
C GLY A 53 -18.83 -9.39 -27.10
N MET A 54 -18.74 -10.11 -25.98
CA MET A 54 -18.01 -11.36 -25.85
C MET A 54 -18.54 -12.19 -24.67
N SER A 55 -18.61 -13.51 -24.81
CA SER A 55 -18.97 -14.39 -23.69
C SER A 55 -17.83 -14.51 -22.67
N ALA A 56 -18.16 -14.82 -21.42
CA ALA A 56 -17.17 -14.98 -20.37
C ALA A 56 -16.19 -16.12 -20.64
N GLU A 57 -16.67 -17.22 -21.20
CA GLU A 57 -15.84 -18.39 -21.52
C GLU A 57 -14.85 -18.07 -22.63
N ALA A 58 -15.28 -17.31 -23.65
CA ALA A 58 -14.39 -16.87 -24.73
C ALA A 58 -13.33 -15.89 -24.22
N PHE A 59 -13.73 -14.94 -23.38
CA PHE A 59 -12.81 -13.97 -22.79
C PHE A 59 -11.81 -14.67 -21.85
N GLU A 60 -12.25 -15.65 -21.06
CA GLU A 60 -11.40 -16.44 -20.17
C GLU A 60 -10.39 -17.28 -20.96
N ALA A 61 -10.84 -17.94 -22.03
CA ALA A 61 -9.97 -18.74 -22.89
C ALA A 61 -8.84 -17.89 -23.50
N ARG A 62 -9.18 -16.70 -24.03
CA ARG A 62 -8.19 -15.78 -24.61
C ARG A 62 -7.25 -15.19 -23.57
N THR A 63 -7.76 -14.80 -22.40
CA THR A 63 -6.91 -14.19 -21.36
C THR A 63 -5.97 -15.19 -20.70
N LYS A 64 -6.29 -16.49 -20.68
CA LYS A 64 -5.37 -17.56 -20.24
C LYS A 64 -4.12 -17.71 -21.11
N GLU A 65 -4.16 -17.24 -22.36
CA GLU A 65 -3.02 -17.28 -23.27
C GLU A 65 -2.02 -16.15 -23.03
N ILE A 66 -2.38 -15.15 -22.20
CA ILE A 66 -1.51 -14.03 -21.85
C ILE A 66 -0.31 -14.54 -21.04
N ALA A 67 0.89 -14.41 -21.60
CA ALA A 67 2.15 -14.73 -20.92
C ALA A 67 2.97 -13.48 -20.59
N SER A 68 2.62 -12.33 -21.17
CA SER A 68 3.30 -11.06 -20.94
C SER A 68 2.35 -9.87 -20.89
N CYS A 69 2.82 -8.77 -20.29
CA CYS A 69 2.09 -7.50 -20.33
C CYS A 69 1.90 -6.97 -21.76
N ALA A 70 2.81 -7.31 -22.69
CA ALA A 70 2.66 -6.96 -24.11
C ALA A 70 1.52 -7.76 -24.76
N ASP A 71 1.46 -9.07 -24.50
CA ASP A 71 0.39 -9.96 -24.99
C ASP A 71 -0.98 -9.46 -24.52
N ALA A 72 -1.07 -8.98 -23.28
CA ALA A 72 -2.28 -8.40 -22.73
C ALA A 72 -2.75 -7.16 -23.52
N ILE A 73 -1.81 -6.31 -23.94
CA ILE A 73 -2.10 -5.11 -24.73
C ILE A 73 -2.49 -5.49 -26.16
N ASP A 74 -1.81 -6.46 -26.76
CA ASP A 74 -2.09 -6.92 -28.11
C ASP A 74 -3.44 -7.64 -28.19
N LEU A 75 -3.74 -8.52 -27.23
CA LEU A 75 -5.05 -9.15 -27.11
C LEU A 75 -6.14 -8.11 -26.93
N ALA A 76 -5.94 -7.11 -26.06
CA ALA A 76 -6.93 -6.06 -25.86
C ALA A 76 -7.24 -5.30 -27.16
N ARG A 77 -6.24 -5.08 -28.01
CA ARG A 77 -6.43 -4.45 -29.33
C ARG A 77 -7.13 -5.38 -30.32
N ASP A 78 -6.85 -6.69 -30.28
CA ASP A 78 -7.50 -7.70 -31.12
C ASP A 78 -9.02 -7.78 -30.86
N ILE A 79 -9.41 -7.69 -29.58
CA ILE A 79 -10.80 -7.88 -29.15
C ILE A 79 -11.54 -6.57 -28.87
N ASP A 80 -10.93 -5.42 -29.21
CA ASP A 80 -11.45 -4.07 -28.92
C ASP A 80 -11.81 -3.86 -27.43
N ALA A 81 -10.99 -4.40 -26.54
CA ALA A 81 -11.13 -4.21 -25.10
C ALA A 81 -10.63 -2.82 -24.67
N GLU A 82 -11.30 -2.27 -23.65
CA GLU A 82 -10.79 -1.09 -22.96
C GLU A 82 -9.54 -1.46 -22.14
N ILE A 83 -8.47 -0.67 -22.31
CA ILE A 83 -7.19 -0.85 -21.62
C ILE A 83 -7.02 0.25 -20.57
N THR A 84 -6.99 -0.12 -19.30
CA THR A 84 -6.60 0.78 -18.21
C THR A 84 -5.24 0.40 -17.66
N ARG A 85 -4.28 1.33 -17.63
CA ARG A 85 -2.92 1.10 -17.11
C ARG A 85 -2.67 1.85 -15.82
N ASN A 86 -2.49 1.10 -14.72
CA ASN A 86 -2.21 1.67 -13.42
C ASN A 86 -0.82 1.28 -12.96
N ARG A 87 0.12 2.24 -12.97
CA ARG A 87 1.53 1.98 -12.65
C ARG A 87 1.84 1.89 -11.16
N HIS A 88 0.91 2.29 -10.30
CA HIS A 88 1.14 2.25 -8.86
C HIS A 88 -0.18 1.98 -8.14
N VAL A 89 -0.44 0.71 -7.89
CA VAL A 89 -1.60 0.25 -7.13
C VAL A 89 -1.10 -0.42 -5.85
N PRO A 90 -1.20 0.24 -4.70
CA PRO A 90 -0.88 -0.38 -3.41
C PRO A 90 -1.82 -1.57 -3.16
N GLN A 91 -1.28 -2.67 -2.63
CA GLN A 91 -2.07 -3.87 -2.34
C GLN A 91 -3.30 -3.55 -1.47
N GLU A 92 -3.16 -2.71 -0.45
CA GLU A 92 -4.24 -2.32 0.48
C GLU A 92 -5.42 -1.63 -0.20
N ARG A 93 -5.20 -1.04 -1.38
CA ARG A 93 -6.25 -0.35 -2.15
C ARG A 93 -7.09 -1.31 -2.99
N LEU A 94 -6.67 -2.56 -3.13
CA LEU A 94 -7.42 -3.58 -3.83
C LEU A 94 -8.47 -4.21 -2.90
N PRO A 95 -9.60 -4.71 -3.41
CA PRO A 95 -10.52 -5.53 -2.63
C PRO A 95 -9.81 -6.79 -2.08
N GLY A 96 -10.16 -7.23 -0.87
CA GLY A 96 -9.46 -8.35 -0.19
C GLY A 96 -9.33 -9.62 -1.03
N ALA A 97 -10.39 -10.03 -1.72
CA ALA A 97 -10.35 -11.19 -2.63
C ALA A 97 -9.35 -11.01 -3.79
N VAL A 98 -9.21 -9.79 -4.31
CA VAL A 98 -8.25 -9.48 -5.37
C VAL A 98 -6.83 -9.41 -4.82
N GLN A 99 -6.65 -8.95 -3.57
CA GLN A 99 -5.33 -8.91 -2.92
C GLN A 99 -4.70 -10.31 -2.86
N ASP A 100 -5.46 -11.31 -2.39
CA ASP A 100 -4.97 -12.68 -2.28
C ASP A 100 -4.62 -13.26 -3.66
N VAL A 101 -5.47 -13.03 -4.66
CA VAL A 101 -5.22 -13.48 -6.04
C VAL A 101 -3.95 -12.85 -6.61
N LEU A 102 -3.77 -11.54 -6.52
CA LEU A 102 -2.61 -10.87 -7.12
C LEU A 102 -1.30 -11.13 -6.37
N ARG A 103 -1.37 -11.42 -5.06
CA ARG A 103 -0.20 -11.85 -4.28
C ARG A 103 0.43 -13.10 -4.91
N ASP A 104 -0.41 -14.08 -5.21
CA ASP A 104 0.02 -15.40 -5.69
C ASP A 104 0.13 -15.47 -7.23
N LEU A 105 -0.47 -14.50 -7.95
CA LEU A 105 -0.42 -14.42 -9.42
C LEU A 105 1.01 -14.10 -9.92
N PRO A 106 1.55 -14.86 -10.89
CA PRO A 106 2.83 -14.54 -11.53
C PRO A 106 2.78 -13.25 -12.36
N THR A 107 3.90 -12.53 -12.42
CA THR A 107 4.06 -11.40 -13.35
C THR A 107 3.91 -11.89 -14.80
N GLY A 108 3.14 -11.15 -15.60
CA GLY A 108 2.86 -11.47 -17.00
C GLY A 108 1.61 -12.33 -17.20
N GLN A 109 1.03 -12.91 -16.14
CA GLN A 109 -0.19 -13.70 -16.25
C GLN A 109 -1.46 -12.89 -15.94
N ALA A 110 -2.56 -13.34 -16.52
CA ALA A 110 -3.90 -12.82 -16.27
C ALA A 110 -4.51 -13.39 -14.98
N SER A 111 -5.17 -12.52 -14.22
CA SER A 111 -6.05 -12.93 -13.13
C SER A 111 -7.29 -13.65 -13.67
N PRO A 112 -8.03 -14.38 -12.81
CA PRO A 112 -9.41 -14.73 -13.12
C PRO A 112 -10.25 -13.50 -13.47
N ILE A 113 -11.33 -13.71 -14.22
CA ILE A 113 -12.29 -12.65 -14.55
C ILE A 113 -12.97 -12.16 -13.27
N PHE A 114 -13.05 -10.85 -13.13
CA PHE A 114 -13.88 -10.18 -12.14
C PHE A 114 -14.90 -9.28 -12.86
N SER A 115 -16.11 -9.22 -12.33
CA SER A 115 -17.14 -8.27 -12.76
C SER A 115 -17.63 -7.54 -11.53
N ASN A 116 -17.69 -6.21 -11.61
CA ASN A 116 -18.19 -5.38 -10.52
C ASN A 116 -19.65 -5.00 -10.72
N ASP A 117 -20.03 -4.74 -11.97
CA ASP A 117 -21.33 -4.24 -12.41
C ASP A 117 -22.20 -5.31 -13.08
N GLY A 118 -21.68 -6.50 -13.35
CA GLY A 118 -22.41 -7.57 -14.02
C GLY A 118 -22.67 -7.33 -15.52
N GLU A 119 -22.16 -6.23 -16.09
CA GLU A 119 -22.25 -5.89 -17.51
C GLU A 119 -20.87 -5.93 -18.19
N THR A 120 -19.82 -5.70 -17.42
CA THR A 120 -18.43 -5.65 -17.88
C THR A 120 -17.59 -6.73 -17.20
N MET A 121 -16.89 -7.49 -18.00
CA MET A 121 -15.88 -8.44 -17.55
C MET A 121 -14.52 -7.78 -17.55
N ARG A 122 -13.73 -8.04 -16.52
CA ARG A 122 -12.43 -7.42 -16.34
C ARG A 122 -11.40 -8.46 -15.92
N VAL A 123 -10.17 -8.26 -16.36
CA VAL A 123 -9.01 -9.08 -16.00
C VAL A 123 -7.84 -8.14 -15.69
N LEU A 124 -7.03 -8.49 -14.68
CA LEU A 124 -5.80 -7.77 -14.31
C LEU A 124 -4.60 -8.60 -14.74
N VAL A 125 -3.61 -7.92 -15.30
CA VAL A 125 -2.30 -8.50 -15.62
C VAL A 125 -1.25 -7.76 -14.81
N ILE A 126 -0.44 -8.49 -14.05
CA ILE A 126 0.66 -7.91 -13.28
C ILE A 126 1.84 -7.69 -14.24
N CYS A 127 2.11 -6.45 -14.59
CA CYS A 127 3.27 -6.10 -15.43
C CYS A 127 4.55 -5.94 -14.61
N ASN A 128 4.43 -5.55 -13.34
CA ASN A 128 5.54 -5.45 -12.39
C ASN A 128 5.02 -5.49 -10.94
N LYS A 129 5.79 -6.09 -10.03
CA LYS A 129 5.61 -6.00 -8.58
C LYS A 129 6.70 -5.08 -8.04
N ALA A 130 6.33 -3.88 -7.63
CA ALA A 130 7.22 -2.93 -6.99
C ALA A 130 7.14 -3.15 -5.48
N ASN A 131 8.21 -3.72 -4.94
CA ASN A 131 8.52 -3.77 -3.52
C ASN A 131 9.03 -2.39 -3.11
#